data_AF-A0A7C9CHC0-F1
#
_entry.id   AF-A0A7C9CHC0-F1
#
_cell.length_a   1.000
_cell.length_b   1.000
_cell.length_c   1.000
_cell.angle_alpha   90.00
_cell.angle_beta   90.00
_cell.angle_gamma   90.00
#
_symmetry.space_group_name_H-M   'P 1'
#
loop_
_entity.id
_entity.type
_entity.pdbx_description
1 polymer ?
#
loop_
_entity_poly.entity_id
_entity_poly.type
_entity_poly.pdbx_seq_one_letter_code
_entity_poly.pdbx_strand_id
1 'polypeptide(L)'
;HNIVIEKNPSDVRLSELGIKSWPKWGCPAGRMKLKYEARETCYFVKGKVKAYPNPPKAKGKGKAADDFVEFGAGDLVIIPPGLCCIWDVSLPVDKFYKFDPL
;
A
#
# COMPACT_ATOMS: atom_id res chain seq x y z
N HIS A 1 14.37 -0.22 0.16
CA HIS A 1 13.17 0.11 0.95
C HIS A 1 11.99 -0.58 0.30
N ASN A 2 11.55 -1.72 0.84
CA ASN A 2 10.59 -2.58 0.15
C ASN A 2 9.24 -2.53 0.86
N ILE A 3 8.16 -2.52 0.08
CA ILE A 3 6.81 -2.75 0.58
C ILE A 3 6.73 -4.23 0.97
N VAL A 4 6.29 -4.51 2.19
CA VAL A 4 6.08 -5.89 2.67
C VAL A 4 4.59 -6.20 2.63
N ILE A 5 4.23 -7.39 2.14
CA ILE A 5 2.84 -7.85 2.09
C ILE A 5 2.74 -9.17 2.85
N GLU A 6 1.86 -9.20 3.83
CA GLU A 6 1.34 -10.42 4.45
C GLU A 6 -0.03 -10.70 3.84
N LYS A 7 -0.12 -11.75 3.01
CA LYS A 7 -1.35 -12.15 2.30
C LYS A 7 -2.27 -12.89 3.26
N ASN A 8 -3.51 -12.41 3.41
CA ASN A 8 -4.56 -13.05 4.23
C ASN A 8 -4.06 -13.45 5.64
N PRO A 9 -3.60 -12.48 6.47
CA PRO A 9 -3.25 -12.77 7.86
C PRO A 9 -4.45 -13.36 8.61
N SER A 10 -4.18 -14.16 9.64
CA SER A 10 -5.25 -14.78 10.45
C SER A 10 -6.05 -13.73 11.22
N ASP A 11 -7.31 -14.06 11.55
CA ASP A 11 -8.15 -13.19 12.39
C ASP A 11 -7.55 -12.91 13.77
N VAL A 12 -6.80 -13.87 14.32
CA VAL A 12 -6.03 -13.70 15.56
C VAL A 12 -4.98 -12.61 15.38
N ARG A 13 -4.19 -12.68 14.31
CA ARG A 13 -3.16 -11.67 13.98
C ARG A 13 -3.78 -10.28 13.79
N LEU A 14 -4.90 -10.19 13.08
CA LEU A 14 -5.62 -8.92 12.90
C LEU A 14 -6.17 -8.35 14.21
N SER A 15 -6.65 -9.23 15.10
CA SER A 15 -7.17 -8.86 16.41
C SER A 15 -6.05 -8.39 17.35
N GLU A 16 -4.91 -9.08 17.38
CA GLU A 16 -3.71 -8.68 18.14
C GLU A 16 -3.17 -7.32 17.69
N LEU A 17 -3.20 -7.05 16.38
CA LEU A 17 -2.84 -5.74 15.82
C LEU A 17 -3.85 -4.63 16.16
N GLY A 18 -5.07 -5.01 16.60
CA GLY A 18 -6.13 -4.07 16.94
C GLY A 18 -6.66 -3.29 15.74
N ILE A 19 -6.67 -3.88 14.53
CA ILE A 19 -6.97 -3.15 13.27
C ILE A 19 -8.32 -2.43 13.28
N LYS A 20 -9.28 -2.90 14.09
CA LYS A 20 -10.62 -2.29 14.22
C LYS A 20 -10.59 -0.92 14.90
N SER A 21 -9.52 -0.60 15.64
CA SER A 21 -9.31 0.71 16.28
C SER A 21 -8.60 1.71 15.39
N TRP A 22 -8.02 1.25 14.27
CA TRP A 22 -7.25 2.11 13.37
C TRP A 22 -8.19 3.03 12.57
N PRO A 23 -7.74 4.23 12.19
CA PRO A 23 -8.48 5.08 11.27
C PRO A 23 -8.71 4.39 9.93
N LYS A 24 -9.81 4.75 9.27
CA LYS A 24 -10.18 4.28 7.94
C LYS A 24 -9.74 5.28 6.89
N TRP A 25 -9.34 4.78 5.73
CA TRP A 25 -9.05 5.57 4.55
C TRP A 25 -9.59 4.84 3.32
N GLY A 26 -10.05 5.60 2.32
CA GLY A 26 -10.47 5.03 1.06
C GLY A 26 -10.28 5.98 -0.12
N CYS A 27 -10.23 5.42 -1.31
CA CYS A 27 -10.08 6.17 -2.55
C CYS A 27 -10.74 5.48 -3.76
N PRO A 28 -11.19 6.25 -4.77
CA PRO A 28 -11.68 5.66 -6.01
C PRO A 28 -10.55 5.03 -6.83
N ALA A 29 -10.93 4.32 -7.91
CA ALA A 29 -9.99 3.87 -8.92
C ALA A 29 -9.30 5.06 -9.62
N GLY A 30 -8.04 4.88 -10.01
CA GLY A 30 -7.22 5.92 -10.63
C GLY A 30 -5.76 5.86 -10.19
N ARG A 31 -4.96 6.81 -10.68
CA ARG A 31 -3.54 6.92 -10.32
C ARG A 31 -3.30 8.05 -9.33
N MET A 32 -2.53 7.77 -8.29
CA MET A 32 -2.17 8.75 -7.27
C MET A 32 -0.70 8.66 -6.89
N LYS A 33 -0.08 9.81 -6.65
CA LYS A 33 1.28 9.90 -6.14
C LYS A 33 1.23 10.04 -4.63
N LEU A 34 1.89 9.13 -3.92
CA LEU A 34 1.92 9.09 -2.45
C LEU A 34 3.36 9.20 -1.96
N LYS A 35 3.52 9.88 -0.82
CA LYS A 35 4.78 10.02 -0.10
C LYS A 35 4.54 9.61 1.36
N TYR A 36 5.35 8.69 1.85
CA TYR A 36 5.26 8.15 3.20
C TYR A 36 6.43 8.68 4.01
N GLU A 37 6.17 9.58 4.96
CA GLU A 37 7.23 10.17 5.79
C GLU A 37 7.54 9.30 7.03
N ALA A 38 6.56 8.54 7.49
CA ALA A 38 6.69 7.52 8.52
C ALA A 38 6.34 6.14 7.96
N ARG A 39 6.69 5.09 8.71
CA ARG A 39 6.25 3.73 8.40
C ARG A 39 4.74 3.65 8.54
N GLU A 40 4.06 3.17 7.50
CA GLU A 40 2.61 2.91 7.54
C GLU A 40 2.38 1.41 7.56
N THR A 41 1.49 0.94 8.46
CA THR A 41 0.93 -0.41 8.39
C THR A 41 -0.55 -0.28 8.06
N CYS A 42 -1.02 -0.98 7.03
CA CYS A 42 -2.40 -0.90 6.58
C CYS A 42 -2.98 -2.28 6.22
N TYR A 43 -4.24 -2.48 6.57
CA TYR A 43 -5.01 -3.66 6.20
C TYR A 43 -6.10 -3.28 5.19
N PHE A 44 -6.07 -3.91 4.03
CA PHE A 44 -6.99 -3.63 2.93
C PHE A 44 -8.26 -4.46 3.08
N VAL A 45 -9.39 -3.79 3.25
CA VAL A 45 -10.71 -4.43 3.29
C VAL A 45 -11.26 -4.61 1.88
N LYS A 46 -10.98 -3.65 0.99
CA LYS A 46 -11.35 -3.69 -0.42
C LYS A 46 -10.26 -3.09 -1.30
N GLY A 47 -10.38 -3.36 -2.59
CA GLY A 47 -9.60 -2.72 -3.64
C GLY A 47 -8.48 -3.58 -4.17
N LYS A 48 -7.79 -3.02 -5.18
CA LYS A 48 -6.66 -3.65 -5.85
C LYS A 48 -5.73 -2.55 -6.37
N VAL A 49 -4.47 -2.63 -5.99
CA VAL A 49 -3.47 -1.59 -6.19
C VAL A 49 -2.19 -2.20 -6.73
N LYS A 50 -1.62 -1.56 -7.75
CA LYS A 50 -0.22 -1.72 -8.14
C LYS A 50 0.57 -0.52 -7.65
N ALA A 51 1.49 -0.73 -6.71
CA ALA A 51 2.38 0.31 -6.21
C ALA A 51 3.71 0.28 -6.97
N TYR A 52 4.11 1.42 -7.51
CA TYR A 52 5.35 1.61 -8.26
C TYR A 52 6.33 2.41 -7.39
N PRO A 53 7.18 1.75 -6.58
CA PRO A 53 8.13 2.40 -5.66
C PRO A 53 9.26 3.14 -6.38
N ASN A 54 9.60 2.73 -7.60
CA ASN A 54 10.52 3.42 -8.49
C ASN A 54 9.75 3.87 -9.74
N PRO A 55 8.97 4.97 -9.67
CA PRO A 55 8.18 5.41 -10.81
C PRO A 55 9.11 5.70 -12.00
N PRO A 56 8.75 5.28 -13.22
CA PRO A 56 9.61 5.47 -14.38
C PRO A 56 9.93 6.95 -14.56
N LYS A 57 11.23 7.29 -14.57
CA LYS A 57 11.68 8.64 -14.91
C LYS A 57 11.30 8.90 -16.37
N ALA A 58 10.65 10.02 -16.62
CA ALA A 58 10.20 10.38 -17.96
C ALA A 58 11.38 10.35 -18.96
N LYS A 59 11.19 9.58 -20.05
CA LYS A 59 11.99 9.49 -21.28
C LYS A 59 13.37 8.84 -21.19
N GLY A 60 13.38 7.52 -21.39
CA GLY A 60 14.50 6.76 -21.94
C GLY A 60 13.97 5.47 -22.57
N LYS A 61 14.26 5.23 -23.85
CA LYS A 61 13.88 4.00 -24.55
C LYS A 61 14.57 2.79 -23.91
N GLY A 62 13.87 2.14 -23.00
CA GLY A 62 14.20 0.83 -22.47
C GLY A 62 12.93 0.27 -21.85
N LYS A 63 12.64 -1.03 -22.04
CA LYS A 63 11.60 -1.70 -21.26
C LYS A 63 12.01 -1.58 -19.79
N ALA A 64 11.49 -0.58 -19.08
CA ALA A 64 11.39 -0.68 -17.65
C ALA A 64 10.51 -1.90 -17.43
N ALA A 65 11.11 -3.00 -16.96
CA ALA A 65 10.32 -3.94 -16.20
C ALA A 65 9.73 -3.08 -15.08
N ASP A 66 8.45 -2.75 -15.23
CA ASP A 66 7.72 -1.96 -14.26
C ASP A 66 7.72 -2.78 -12.97
N ASP A 67 8.73 -2.60 -12.12
CA ASP A 67 8.82 -3.26 -10.83
C ASP A 67 7.75 -2.63 -9.93
N PHE A 68 6.56 -3.20 -10.00
CA PHE A 68 5.43 -2.88 -9.14
C PHE A 68 5.22 -3.97 -8.11
N VAL A 69 4.63 -3.59 -6.99
CA VAL A 69 4.16 -4.49 -5.94
C VAL A 69 2.63 -4.45 -5.95
N GLU A 70 1.97 -5.61 -6.06
CA GLU A 70 0.51 -5.71 -6.12
C GLU A 70 -0.08 -6.21 -4.80
N PHE A 71 -1.04 -5.46 -4.28
CA PHE A 71 -1.81 -5.80 -3.07
C PHE A 71 -3.27 -5.35 -3.19
N GLY A 72 -4.13 -5.92 -2.37
CA GLY A 72 -5.57 -5.65 -2.41
C GLY A 72 -6.31 -6.21 -1.20
N ALA A 73 -7.62 -6.37 -1.35
CA ALA A 73 -8.50 -6.90 -0.29
C ALA A 73 -7.92 -8.16 0.38
N GLY A 74 -7.88 -8.16 1.72
CA GLY A 74 -7.34 -9.24 2.54
C GLY A 74 -5.85 -9.09 2.88
N ASP A 75 -5.13 -8.13 2.30
CA ASP A 75 -3.69 -7.98 2.53
C ASP A 75 -3.39 -7.04 3.70
N LEU A 76 -2.42 -7.42 4.54
CA LEU A 76 -1.74 -6.53 5.46
C LEU A 76 -0.42 -6.06 4.83
N VAL A 77 -0.32 -4.75 4.62
CA VAL A 77 0.76 -4.10 3.88
C VAL A 77 1.54 -3.19 4.81
N ILE A 78 2.86 -3.27 4.72
CA ILE A 78 3.77 -2.40 5.47
C ILE A 78 4.57 -1.58 4.46
N ILE A 79 4.43 -0.26 4.58
CA ILE A 79 5.06 0.72 3.70
C ILE A 79 6.20 1.38 4.47
N PRO A 80 7.45 1.32 3.96
CA PRO A 80 8.59 1.88 4.68
C PRO A 80 8.58 3.41 4.66
N PRO A 81 9.19 4.05 5.69
CA PRO A 81 9.36 5.50 5.71
C PRO A 81 10.26 5.95 4.54
N GLY A 82 10.04 7.18 4.09
CA GLY A 82 10.76 7.79 2.97
C GLY A 82 10.33 7.30 1.58
N LEU A 83 9.37 6.36 1.48
CA LEU A 83 8.91 5.88 0.18
C LEU A 83 8.08 6.94 -0.56
N CYS A 84 8.43 7.19 -1.81
CA CYS A 84 7.59 7.91 -2.76
C CYS A 84 7.19 6.93 -3.88
N CYS A 85 5.89 6.66 -4.02
CA CYS A 85 5.41 5.71 -5.02
C CYS A 85 4.19 6.25 -5.77
N ILE A 86 3.92 5.67 -6.94
CA ILE A 86 2.64 5.83 -7.61
C ILE A 86 1.79 4.61 -7.29
N TRP A 87 0.56 4.82 -6.86
CA TRP A 87 -0.45 3.77 -6.83
C TRP A 87 -1.28 3.85 -8.10
N ASP A 88 -1.39 2.74 -8.81
CA ASP A 88 -2.38 2.51 -9.86
C ASP A 88 -3.50 1.65 -9.27
N VAL A 89 -4.61 2.30 -8.92
CA VAL A 89 -5.75 1.71 -8.23
C VAL A 89 -6.75 1.22 -9.28
N SER A 90 -6.80 -0.10 -9.49
CA SER A 90 -7.72 -0.71 -10.45
C SER A 90 -9.12 -0.92 -9.88
N LEU A 91 -9.25 -1.09 -8.56
CA LEU A 91 -10.52 -1.20 -7.84
C LEU A 91 -10.50 -0.27 -6.62
N PRO A 92 -11.60 0.45 -6.32
CA PRO A 92 -11.66 1.36 -5.18
C PRO A 92 -11.19 0.71 -3.87
N VAL A 93 -10.39 1.45 -3.11
CA VAL A 93 -9.75 0.97 -1.88
C VAL A 93 -10.56 1.39 -0.67
N ASP A 94 -10.75 0.46 0.26
CA ASP A 94 -11.09 0.72 1.66
C ASP A 94 -10.00 0.05 2.51
N LYS A 95 -9.31 0.80 3.38
CA LYS A 95 -8.27 0.26 4.28
C LYS A 95 -8.37 0.81 5.69
N PHE A 96 -7.91 0.02 6.65
CA PHE A 96 -7.50 0.48 7.96
C PHE A 96 -6.00 0.80 7.92
N TYR A 97 -5.54 1.84 8.62
CA TYR A 97 -4.12 2.19 8.61
C TYR A 97 -3.66 2.77 9.93
N LYS A 98 -2.38 2.61 10.23
CA LYS A 98 -1.70 3.35 11.29
C LYS A 98 -0.31 3.77 10.83
N PHE A 99 0.17 4.88 11.36
CA PHE A 99 1.57 5.26 11.28
C PHE A 99 2.26 4.84 12.57
N ASP A 100 3.50 4.36 12.46
CA ASP A 100 4.31 4.13 13.65
C ASP A 100 4.61 5.49 14.33
N PRO A 101 4.62 5.56 15.68
CA PRO A 101 5.05 6.75 16.39
C PRO A 101 6.48 7.12 15.97
N LEU A 102 6.72 8.41 15.77
CA LEU A 102 8.06 8.95 15.51
C LEU A 102 8.96 8.77 16.73
#